data_AF-A0A662VUH9-F1
#
_entry.id   AF-A0A662VUH9-F1
#
_cell.length_a   1.000
_cell.length_b   1.000
_cell.length_c   1.000
_cell.angle_alpha   90.00
_cell.angle_beta   90.00
_cell.angle_gamma   90.00
#
_symmetry.space_group_name_H-M   'P 1'
#
loop_
_entity.id
_entity.type
_entity.pdbx_description
1 polymer ?
#
loop_
_entity_poly.entity_id
_entity_poly.type
_entity_poly.pdbx_seq_one_letter_code
_entity_poly.pdbx_strand_id
1 'polypeptide(L)'
;MTSLSGFVILRTAGFANLNPDVQAEIMRIALSKIYPKTDWVIFDPEADEEQLEDEGRTLRVPFGKIKEKVYAILDDYGSAEALSEQLGQKVKTRYTLTFLLASEY
;
A
#
# COMPACT_ATOMS: atom_id res chain seq x y z
N MET A 1 15.58 13.10 -4.14
CA MET A 1 14.68 12.04 -3.66
C MET A 1 14.68 12.08 -2.14
N THR A 2 13.63 12.62 -1.54
CA THR A 2 13.45 12.61 -0.09
C THR A 2 13.15 11.17 0.31
N SER A 3 14.07 10.52 1.01
CA SER A 3 13.85 9.18 1.54
C SER A 3 12.67 9.24 2.52
N LEU A 4 11.67 8.39 2.31
CA LEU A 4 10.63 8.13 3.29
C LEU A 4 11.30 7.71 4.60
N SER A 5 10.95 8.34 5.72
CA SER A 5 11.48 8.04 7.05
C SER A 5 10.96 6.72 7.65
N GLY A 6 10.45 5.82 6.81
CA GLY A 6 9.70 4.62 7.16
C GLY A 6 8.19 4.85 7.19
N PHE A 7 7.43 3.77 7.30
CA PHE A 7 5.97 3.74 7.43
C PHE A 7 5.57 2.61 8.38
N VAL A 8 4.38 2.71 8.98
CA VAL A 8 3.76 1.59 9.70
C VAL A 8 2.98 0.76 8.69
N ILE A 9 3.30 -0.53 8.56
CA ILE A 9 2.56 -1.44 7.69
C ILE A 9 1.28 -1.90 8.39
N LEU A 10 0.15 -1.69 7.75
CA LEU A 10 -1.16 -2.18 8.17
C LEU A 10 -1.69 -3.18 7.13
N ARG A 11 -2.43 -4.17 7.61
CA ARG A 11 -3.07 -5.20 6.77
C ARG A 11 -4.48 -5.41 7.27
N THR A 12 -5.46 -5.33 6.38
CA THR A 12 -6.83 -5.73 6.70
C THR A 12 -6.92 -7.25 6.84
N ALA A 13 -8.04 -7.72 7.41
CA ALA A 13 -8.27 -9.15 7.59
C ALA A 13 -8.35 -9.89 6.25
N GLY A 14 -8.99 -9.29 5.24
CA GLY A 14 -9.09 -9.84 3.90
C GLY A 14 -7.72 -10.04 3.25
N PHE A 15 -6.87 -9.02 3.25
CA PHE A 15 -5.51 -9.14 2.74
C PHE A 15 -4.69 -10.19 3.52
N ALA A 16 -4.79 -10.20 4.85
CA ALA A 16 -4.09 -11.16 5.69
C ALA A 16 -4.51 -12.62 5.48
N ASN A 17 -5.70 -12.86 4.90
CA ASN A 17 -6.22 -14.19 4.56
C ASN A 17 -5.75 -14.71 3.19
N LEU A 18 -5.08 -13.88 2.37
CA LEU A 18 -4.48 -14.34 1.12
C LEU A 18 -3.37 -15.36 1.39
N ASN A 19 -3.00 -16.12 0.35
CA ASN A 19 -1.84 -17.00 0.44
C ASN A 19 -0.58 -16.21 0.88
N PRO A 20 0.22 -16.69 1.86
CA PRO A 20 1.38 -15.96 2.37
C PRO A 20 2.42 -15.58 1.31
N ASP A 21 2.64 -16.43 0.30
CA ASP A 21 3.58 -16.13 -0.80
C ASP A 21 3.04 -15.00 -1.67
N VAL A 22 1.73 -14.98 -1.90
CA VAL A 22 1.04 -13.90 -2.61
C VAL A 22 1.14 -12.59 -1.82
N GLN A 23 0.92 -12.63 -0.50
CA GLN A 23 1.09 -11.45 0.36
C GLN A 23 2.52 -10.92 0.28
N ALA A 24 3.53 -11.79 0.41
CA ALA A 24 4.93 -11.40 0.37
C ALA A 24 5.32 -10.76 -0.97
N GLU A 25 4.81 -11.30 -2.08
CA GLU A 25 5.08 -10.76 -3.42
C GLU A 25 4.44 -9.38 -3.63
N ILE A 26 3.16 -9.21 -3.26
CA ILE A 26 2.46 -7.91 -3.30
C ILE A 26 3.22 -6.89 -2.45
N MET A 27 3.52 -7.23 -1.20
CA MET A 27 4.24 -6.34 -0.29
C MET A 27 5.60 -5.96 -0.86
N ARG A 28 6.39 -6.92 -1.36
CA ARG A 28 7.70 -6.63 -1.97
C ARG A 28 7.59 -5.65 -3.14
N ILE A 29 6.60 -5.84 -4.03
CA ILE A 29 6.40 -4.94 -5.17
C ILE A 29 6.00 -3.55 -4.68
N ALA A 30 4.99 -3.45 -3.81
CA ALA A 30 4.52 -2.18 -3.28
C ALA A 30 5.64 -1.40 -2.59
N LEU A 31 6.41 -2.05 -1.70
CA LEU A 31 7.54 -1.45 -0.99
C LEU A 31 8.64 -0.91 -1.92
N SER A 32 8.76 -1.44 -3.14
CA SER A 32 9.73 -0.97 -4.14
C SER A 32 9.21 0.18 -5.02
N LYS A 33 7.91 0.45 -5.01
CA LYS A 33 7.24 1.38 -5.93
C LYS A 33 6.51 2.52 -5.23
N ILE A 34 6.16 2.37 -3.96
CA ILE A 34 5.40 3.35 -3.18
C ILE A 34 6.30 4.50 -2.72
N TYR A 35 5.84 5.74 -2.91
CA TYR A 35 6.48 6.95 -2.41
C TYR A 35 5.48 8.11 -2.41
N PRO A 36 5.75 9.27 -1.78
CA PRO A 36 4.72 10.31 -1.62
C PRO A 36 4.08 10.84 -2.92
N LYS A 37 4.73 10.69 -4.08
CA LYS A 37 4.12 11.05 -5.37
C LYS A 37 3.35 9.88 -6.02
N THR A 38 3.62 8.64 -5.64
CA THR A 38 2.85 7.45 -6.05
C THR A 38 2.37 6.77 -4.78
N ASP A 39 1.29 7.32 -4.20
CA ASP A 39 0.76 6.96 -2.90
C ASP A 39 -0.25 5.80 -2.98
N TRP A 40 -0.59 5.33 -4.18
CA TRP A 40 -1.52 4.23 -4.39
C TRP A 40 -0.95 3.22 -5.39
N VAL A 41 -0.77 1.96 -4.97
CA VAL A 41 -0.49 0.84 -5.87
C VAL A 41 -1.71 -0.08 -5.94
N ILE A 42 -2.19 -0.35 -7.14
CA ILE A 42 -3.32 -1.24 -7.41
C ILE A 42 -2.78 -2.51 -8.06
N PHE A 43 -2.86 -3.64 -7.37
CA PHE A 43 -2.61 -4.96 -7.93
C PHE A 43 -3.90 -5.44 -8.58
N ASP A 44 -3.90 -5.53 -9.91
CA ASP A 44 -5.09 -5.79 -10.69
C ASP A 44 -4.96 -7.14 -11.44
N PRO A 45 -5.82 -8.13 -11.15
CA PRO A 45 -5.77 -9.41 -11.85
C PRO A 45 -6.18 -9.32 -13.33
N GLU A 46 -6.84 -8.22 -13.74
CA GLU A 46 -7.31 -8.00 -15.11
C GLU A 46 -6.45 -7.01 -15.90
N ALA A 47 -5.39 -6.44 -15.30
CA ALA A 47 -4.48 -5.58 -16.05
C ALA A 47 -3.51 -6.43 -16.88
N ASP A 48 -3.23 -5.97 -18.10
CA ASP A 48 -2.26 -6.60 -19.01
C ASP A 48 -0.83 -6.08 -18.77
N GLU A 49 -0.69 -4.82 -18.37
CA GLU A 49 0.60 -4.14 -18.20
C GLU A 49 0.60 -3.14 -17.03
N GLU A 50 1.80 -2.73 -16.61
CA GLU A 50 1.99 -1.70 -15.58
C GLU A 50 1.66 -0.31 -16.15
N GLN A 51 0.80 0.45 -15.48
CA GLN A 51 0.36 1.77 -15.93
C GLN A 51 0.35 2.78 -14.78
N LEU A 52 0.78 4.02 -15.07
CA LEU A 52 0.64 5.16 -14.17
C LEU A 52 -0.64 5.93 -14.51
N GLU A 53 -1.44 6.20 -13.50
CA GLU A 53 -2.70 6.92 -13.56
C GLU A 53 -2.62 8.16 -12.65
N ASP A 54 -3.61 9.05 -12.75
CA ASP A 54 -3.75 10.22 -11.85
C ASP A 54 -2.48 11.07 -11.72
N GLU A 55 -1.88 11.45 -12.86
CA GLU A 55 -0.64 12.23 -12.91
C GLU A 55 0.57 11.57 -12.21
N GLY A 56 0.53 10.23 -12.10
CA GLY A 56 1.56 9.41 -11.49
C GLY A 56 1.30 9.09 -10.01
N ARG A 57 0.14 9.48 -9.47
CA ARG A 57 -0.29 9.19 -8.11
C ARG A 57 -0.65 7.73 -7.90
N THR A 58 -1.28 7.14 -8.91
CA THR A 58 -1.74 5.75 -8.88
C THR A 58 -0.87 4.91 -9.81
N LEU A 59 -0.37 3.78 -9.32
CA LEU A 59 0.34 2.77 -10.12
C LEU A 59 -0.50 1.50 -10.17
N ARG A 60 -1.00 1.17 -11.35
CA ARG A 60 -1.70 -0.08 -11.62
C ARG A 60 -0.69 -1.14 -12.07
N VAL A 61 -0.67 -2.28 -11.40
CA VAL A 61 0.28 -3.39 -11.61
C VAL A 61 -0.49 -4.67 -11.94
N PRO A 62 -0.18 -5.36 -13.05
CA PRO A 62 -0.81 -6.62 -13.40
C PRO A 62 -0.44 -7.71 -12.40
N PHE A 63 -1.44 -8.43 -11.88
CA PHE A 63 -1.22 -9.43 -10.84
C PHE A 63 -2.20 -10.61 -10.93
N GLY A 64 -1.98 -11.53 -11.86
CA GLY A 64 -2.88 -12.67 -12.13
C GLY A 64 -2.97 -13.78 -11.05
N LYS A 65 -2.38 -13.59 -9.85
CA LYS A 65 -2.40 -14.57 -8.74
C LYS A 65 -3.51 -14.31 -7.71
N ILE A 66 -4.26 -13.22 -7.86
CA ILE A 66 -5.41 -12.86 -7.00
C ILE A 66 -6.70 -12.88 -7.81
N LYS A 67 -7.85 -12.94 -7.13
CA LYS A 67 -9.17 -12.95 -7.77
C LYS A 67 -9.85 -11.59 -7.78
N GLU A 68 -9.48 -10.71 -6.87
CA GLU A 68 -9.95 -9.33 -6.81
C GLU A 68 -8.74 -8.41 -6.66
N LYS A 69 -8.94 -7.12 -6.89
CA LYS A 69 -7.87 -6.13 -6.76
C LYS A 69 -7.41 -6.01 -5.32
N VAL A 70 -6.10 -5.82 -5.14
CA VAL A 70 -5.50 -5.47 -3.84
C VAL A 70 -4.93 -4.07 -3.95
N TYR A 71 -5.16 -3.25 -2.93
CA TYR A 71 -4.61 -1.91 -2.82
C TYR A 71 -3.47 -1.88 -1.80
N ALA A 72 -2.43 -1.11 -2.11
CA ALA A 72 -1.43 -0.65 -1.16
C ALA A 72 -1.46 0.89 -1.16
N ILE A 73 -1.90 1.48 -0.06
CA ILE A 73 -2.16 2.92 0.05
C ILE A 73 -1.23 3.52 1.10
N LEU A 74 -0.53 4.58 0.72
CA LEU A 74 0.36 5.36 1.57
C LEU A 74 -0.37 6.58 2.11
N ASP A 75 -0.87 6.50 3.34
CA ASP A 75 -1.53 7.63 3.98
C ASP A 75 -0.53 8.50 4.73
N ASP A 76 -0.75 9.81 4.66
CA ASP A 76 0.08 10.82 5.33
C ASP A 76 -0.73 11.54 6.43
N TYR A 77 -0.34 11.31 7.68
CA TYR A 77 -0.98 11.89 8.86
C TYR A 77 -0.42 13.26 9.27
N GLY A 78 0.45 13.86 8.46
CA GLY A 78 1.03 15.19 8.72
C GLY A 78 2.19 15.19 9.71
N SER A 79 2.12 14.39 10.78
CA SER A 79 3.20 14.25 11.76
C SER A 79 3.24 12.86 12.43
N ALA A 80 4.38 12.54 13.05
CA ALA A 80 4.51 11.29 13.81
C ALA A 80 3.69 11.31 15.10
N GLU A 81 3.47 12.49 15.68
CA GLU A 81 2.62 12.70 16.84
C GLU A 81 1.16 12.38 16.51
N ALA A 82 0.65 12.89 15.37
CA ALA A 82 -0.71 12.63 14.92
C ALA A 82 -0.95 11.13 14.67
N LEU A 83 -0.02 10.45 14.00
CA LEU A 83 -0.13 9.00 13.81
C LEU A 83 -0.04 8.24 15.15
N SER A 84 0.85 8.66 16.05
CA SER A 84 0.99 8.01 17.37
C SER A 84 -0.29 8.08 18.20
N GLU A 85 -0.98 9.23 18.16
CA GLU A 85 -2.28 9.42 18.81
C GLU A 85 -3.34 8.49 18.21
N GLN A 86 -3.43 8.40 16.89
CA GLN A 86 -4.40 7.52 16.23
C GLN A 86 -4.15 6.04 16.48
N LEU A 87 -2.89 5.60 16.52
CA LEU A 87 -2.56 4.19 16.77
C LEU A 87 -2.59 3.83 18.26
N GLY A 88 -2.69 4.80 19.17
CA GLY A 88 -2.56 4.58 20.61
C GLY A 88 -1.17 4.08 21.04
N GLN A 89 -0.15 4.22 20.19
CA GLN A 89 1.23 3.82 20.46
C GLN A 89 2.22 4.78 19.79
N LYS A 90 3.36 5.00 20.44
CA LYS A 90 4.38 5.93 19.93
C LYS A 90 5.09 5.37 18.70
N VAL A 91 5.05 6.10 17.59
CA VAL A 91 5.76 5.80 16.35
C VAL A 91 6.64 6.98 15.91
N LYS A 92 7.58 6.74 14.99
CA LYS A 92 8.56 7.74 14.51
C LYS A 92 8.31 8.21 13.08
N THR A 93 7.15 7.88 12.52
CA THR A 93 6.78 8.21 11.14
C THR A 93 5.39 8.82 11.11
N ARG A 94 5.13 9.63 10.08
CA ARG A 94 3.81 10.19 9.75
C ARG A 94 3.04 9.35 8.72
N TYR A 95 3.62 8.24 8.26
CA TYR A 95 3.07 7.44 7.16
C TYR A 95 2.59 6.08 7.63
N THR A 96 1.44 5.65 7.10
CA THR A 96 1.05 4.24 7.09
C THR A 96 1.10 3.71 5.65
N LEU A 97 1.37 2.42 5.50
CA LEU A 97 1.19 1.71 4.25
C LEU A 97 0.17 0.60 4.51
N THR A 98 -1.05 0.82 4.03
CA THR A 98 -2.18 -0.09 4.27
C THR A 98 -2.37 -1.01 3.08
N PHE A 99 -2.34 -2.31 3.33
CA PHE A 99 -2.68 -3.35 2.34
C PHE A 99 -4.10 -3.86 2.60
N LEU A 100 -4.95 -3.81 1.58
CA LEU A 100 -6.34 -4.22 1.67
C LEU A 100 -6.90 -4.76 0.36
N LEU A 101 -7.94 -5.59 0.45
CA LEU A 101 -8.74 -5.97 -0.71
C LEU A 101 -9.56 -4.76 -1.18
N ALA A 102 -9.84 -4.67 -2.48
CA ALA A 102 -10.67 -3.60 -3.02
C ALA A 102 -12.10 -3.57 -2.44
N SER A 103 -12.61 -4.72 -2.01
CA SER A 103 -13.89 -4.84 -1.31
C SER A 103 -13.88 -4.33 0.14
N GLU A 104 -12.69 -4.04 0.70
CA GLU A 104 -12.52 -3.51 2.05
C GLU A 104 -12.25 -1.99 2.09
N TYR A 105 -12.10 -1.35 0.92
CA TYR A 105 -11.90 0.09 0.77
C TYR A 105 -13.23 0.83 0.71
#